data_AF-A0A7K2XXE3-F1
#
_entry.id   AF-A0A7K2XXE3-F1
#
_cell.length_a   1.000
_cell.length_b   1.000
_cell.length_c   1.000
_cell.angle_alpha   90.00
_cell.angle_beta   90.00
_cell.angle_gamma   90.00
#
_symmetry.space_group_name_H-M   'P 1'
#
loop_
_entity.id
_entity.type
_entity.pdbx_description
1 polymer ?
#
loop_
_entity_poly.entity_id
_entity_poly.type
_entity_poly.pdbx_seq_one_letter_code
_entity_poly.pdbx_strand_id
1 'polypeptide(L)'
;MTTRQAHHDCAPRPGTCRLPEPWMCDVFYVDGSLRDITVADTDDTHWQQVLRHLRSTADQLTWYYGPEGHDLDPNDTSDPFATIEDGYTATLGVRYGHTRFSAHLPVDGIEFSLWPDAIEDGAHVADVLRFLTELGTACDRPAVLTAETVTGHHQLPPLITYDPSTGTTTHLRT
;
A
#
# COMPACT_ATOMS: atom_id res chain seq x y z
N MET A 1 -37.30 43.45 18.92
CA MET A 1 -36.12 43.59 18.04
C MET A 1 -35.18 42.47 18.40
N THR A 2 -35.19 41.39 17.62
CA THR A 2 -34.52 40.13 17.98
C THR A 2 -33.56 39.75 16.87
N THR A 3 -32.29 39.71 17.27
CA THR A 3 -31.08 39.05 16.74
C THR A 3 -31.20 38.24 15.45
N ARG A 4 -30.40 38.58 14.42
CA ARG A 4 -29.87 37.60 13.46
C ARG A 4 -28.36 37.47 13.70
N GLN A 5 -28.02 36.35 14.34
CA GLN A 5 -26.67 35.89 14.57
C GLN A 5 -26.17 35.25 13.27
N ALA A 6 -24.94 35.59 12.88
CA ALA A 6 -24.27 35.05 11.71
C ALA A 6 -24.23 33.51 11.81
N HIS A 7 -24.71 32.84 10.76
CA HIS A 7 -24.43 31.42 10.55
C HIS A 7 -22.92 31.31 10.27
N HIS A 8 -22.18 30.81 11.26
CA HIS A 8 -20.92 30.14 11.02
C HIS A 8 -21.22 28.88 10.21
N ASP A 9 -20.76 28.85 8.96
CA ASP A 9 -20.51 27.58 8.27
C ASP A 9 -19.46 26.81 9.08
N CYS A 10 -19.93 25.80 9.80
CA CYS A 10 -19.09 24.88 10.55
C CYS A 10 -18.87 23.64 9.66
N ALA A 11 -17.61 23.29 9.47
CA ALA A 11 -17.08 22.20 8.65
C ALA A 11 -17.81 20.83 8.79
N PRO A 12 -17.71 19.93 7.80
CA PRO A 12 -18.30 18.59 7.86
C PRO A 12 -17.74 17.76 9.04
N ARG A 13 -18.61 16.95 9.66
CA ARG A 13 -18.27 16.06 10.79
C ARG A 13 -17.31 14.93 10.36
N PRO A 14 -16.41 14.46 11.24
CA PRO A 14 -15.72 13.19 11.05
C PRO A 14 -16.69 12.02 11.18
N GLY A 15 -16.53 10.97 10.38
CA GLY A 15 -17.03 9.62 10.73
C GLY A 15 -18.23 9.06 9.95
N THR A 16 -18.36 9.29 8.64
CA THR A 16 -19.10 8.33 7.78
C THR A 16 -18.18 7.92 6.65
N CYS A 17 -17.69 6.68 6.73
CA CYS A 17 -16.99 6.07 5.62
C CYS A 17 -17.91 6.03 4.39
N ARG A 18 -17.39 6.44 3.23
CA ARG A 18 -18.13 6.57 1.97
C ARG A 18 -17.91 5.39 1.02
N LEU A 19 -17.23 4.34 1.50
CA LEU A 19 -16.91 3.17 0.69
C LEU A 19 -18.16 2.31 0.47
N PRO A 20 -18.25 1.61 -0.69
CA PRO A 20 -19.48 0.92 -1.09
C PRO A 20 -19.95 -0.18 -0.13
N GLU A 21 -19.02 -0.88 0.50
CA GLU A 21 -19.31 -2.04 1.35
C GLU A 21 -18.80 -1.81 2.79
N PRO A 22 -19.55 -2.26 3.83
CA PRO A 22 -19.17 -2.04 5.23
C PRO A 22 -17.76 -2.50 5.59
N TRP A 23 -17.36 -3.70 5.13
CA TRP A 23 -16.04 -4.25 5.42
C TRP A 23 -14.90 -3.36 4.90
N MET A 24 -15.11 -2.61 3.81
CA MET A 24 -14.10 -1.71 3.26
C MET A 24 -13.83 -0.56 4.24
N CYS A 25 -14.87 -0.09 4.93
CA CYS A 25 -14.76 0.95 5.93
C CYS A 25 -13.95 0.50 7.14
N ASP A 26 -14.06 -0.76 7.53
CA ASP A 26 -13.29 -1.32 8.63
C ASP A 26 -11.82 -1.51 8.23
N VAL A 27 -11.57 -2.02 7.01
CA VAL A 27 -10.21 -2.21 6.48
C VAL A 27 -9.47 -0.88 6.32
N PHE A 28 -10.11 0.13 5.72
CA PHE A 28 -9.50 1.44 5.43
C PHE A 28 -9.93 2.54 6.40
N TYR A 29 -10.25 2.16 7.64
CA TYR A 29 -10.52 3.13 8.68
C TYR A 29 -9.27 3.99 8.99
N VAL A 30 -9.44 5.31 9.06
CA VAL A 30 -8.34 6.24 9.36
C VAL A 30 -8.09 6.28 10.88
N ASP A 31 -7.26 5.35 11.36
CA ASP A 31 -6.83 5.23 12.76
C ASP A 31 -5.44 5.84 13.03
N GLY A 32 -4.80 6.40 12.01
CA GLY A 32 -3.44 6.96 12.11
C GLY A 32 -2.33 5.94 11.90
N SER A 33 -2.63 4.71 11.48
CA SER A 33 -1.64 3.71 11.07
C SER A 33 -1.70 3.45 9.56
N LEU A 34 -0.58 3.02 8.97
CA LEU A 34 -0.55 2.56 7.58
C LEU A 34 -1.31 1.24 7.42
N ARG A 35 -1.53 0.84 6.16
CA ARG A 35 -1.84 -0.54 5.78
C ARG A 35 -0.67 -1.09 5.01
N ASP A 36 -0.17 -2.23 5.48
CA ASP A 36 0.99 -2.89 4.90
C ASP A 36 0.53 -4.12 4.13
N ILE A 37 0.98 -4.20 2.89
CA ILE A 37 0.88 -5.37 2.04
C ILE A 37 2.21 -6.10 2.11
N THR A 38 2.20 -7.34 2.59
CA THR A 38 3.38 -8.21 2.64
C THR A 38 3.19 -9.47 1.81
N VAL A 39 4.29 -10.04 1.33
CA VAL A 39 4.30 -11.33 0.64
C VAL A 39 5.12 -12.34 1.45
N ALA A 40 4.50 -13.47 1.79
CA ALA A 40 5.06 -14.47 2.69
C ALA A 40 6.28 -15.19 2.11
N ASP A 41 7.22 -15.56 2.98
CA ASP A 41 8.40 -16.39 2.67
C ASP A 41 9.21 -15.89 1.47
N THR A 42 9.44 -14.57 1.42
CA THR A 42 10.19 -13.91 0.35
C THR A 42 11.67 -13.74 0.70
N ASP A 43 12.47 -13.62 -0.35
CA ASP A 43 13.90 -13.34 -0.32
C ASP A 43 14.24 -12.30 -1.40
N ASP A 44 15.51 -11.90 -1.49
CA ASP A 44 15.99 -10.88 -2.45
C ASP A 44 15.67 -11.20 -3.92
N THR A 45 15.51 -12.48 -4.28
CA THR A 45 15.18 -12.86 -5.67
C THR A 45 13.75 -12.50 -6.04
N HIS A 46 12.85 -12.44 -5.05
CA HIS A 46 11.45 -12.05 -5.25
C HIS A 46 11.33 -10.55 -5.56
N TRP A 47 12.22 -9.70 -5.00
CA TRP A 47 12.25 -8.29 -5.34
C TRP A 47 12.48 -8.05 -6.82
N GLN A 48 13.35 -8.83 -7.46
CA GLN A 48 13.57 -8.74 -8.91
C GLN A 48 12.32 -9.10 -9.72
N GLN A 49 11.52 -10.06 -9.25
CA GLN A 49 10.26 -10.45 -9.87
C GLN A 49 9.21 -9.34 -9.73
N VAL A 50 9.07 -8.80 -8.52
CA VAL A 50 8.17 -7.68 -8.21
C VAL A 50 8.53 -6.45 -9.05
N LEU A 51 9.80 -6.04 -9.09
CA LEU A 51 10.22 -4.87 -9.86
C LEU A 51 10.00 -5.07 -11.37
N ARG A 52 10.27 -6.27 -11.89
CA ARG A 52 9.97 -6.59 -13.29
C ARG A 52 8.47 -6.49 -13.59
N HIS A 53 7.64 -7.00 -12.70
CA HIS A 53 6.19 -6.92 -12.80
C HIS A 53 5.70 -5.47 -12.76
N LEU A 54 6.11 -4.70 -11.75
CA LEU A 54 5.70 -3.31 -11.58
C LEU A 54 6.12 -2.40 -12.74
N ARG A 55 7.29 -2.64 -13.36
CA ARG A 55 7.71 -1.90 -14.56
C ARG A 55 6.77 -2.08 -15.75
N SER A 56 5.99 -3.18 -15.81
CA SER A 56 5.04 -3.42 -16.90
C SER A 56 3.59 -3.07 -16.54
N THR A 57 3.25 -3.05 -15.24
CA THR A 57 1.86 -2.87 -14.80
C THR A 57 1.58 -1.57 -14.06
N ALA A 58 2.57 -0.95 -13.43
CA ALA A 58 2.38 0.32 -12.74
C ALA A 58 2.32 1.49 -13.72
N ASP A 59 1.50 2.50 -13.39
CA ASP A 59 1.42 3.72 -14.19
C ASP A 59 2.68 4.58 -14.01
N GLN A 60 3.31 4.50 -12.83
CA GLN A 60 4.52 5.25 -12.51
C GLN A 60 5.28 4.59 -11.36
N LEU A 61 6.61 4.57 -11.48
CA LEU A 61 7.55 4.22 -10.41
C LEU A 61 8.42 5.43 -10.13
N THR A 62 8.59 5.78 -8.85
CA THR A 62 9.45 6.87 -8.40
C THR A 62 10.34 6.36 -7.27
N TRP A 63 11.62 6.73 -7.29
CA TRP A 63 12.56 6.37 -6.25
C TRP A 63 12.95 7.58 -5.42
N TYR A 64 13.03 7.37 -4.12
CA TYR A 64 13.53 8.36 -3.18
C TYR A 64 14.78 7.78 -2.54
N TYR A 65 15.94 8.33 -2.90
CA TYR A 65 17.22 8.03 -2.27
C TYR A 65 17.76 9.31 -1.65
N GLY A 66 18.16 9.24 -0.38
CA GLY A 66 18.60 10.42 0.37
C GLY A 66 17.52 11.52 0.44
N PRO A 67 17.87 12.72 0.91
CA PRO A 67 16.91 13.81 1.12
C PRO A 67 16.32 14.41 -0.17
N GLU A 68 16.89 14.10 -1.35
CA GLU A 68 16.56 14.81 -2.60
C GLU A 68 15.69 13.99 -3.57
N GLY A 69 15.73 12.66 -3.51
CA GLY A 69 14.92 11.76 -4.34
C GLY A 69 15.28 11.76 -5.84
N HIS A 70 15.38 10.59 -6.45
CA HIS A 70 15.76 10.44 -7.86
C HIS A 70 14.68 9.63 -8.60
N ASP A 71 14.01 10.21 -9.58
CA ASP A 71 13.17 9.43 -10.49
C ASP A 71 14.04 8.43 -11.27
N LEU A 72 13.76 7.13 -11.15
CA LEU A 72 14.35 6.14 -12.06
C LEU A 72 13.63 6.21 -13.40
N ASP A 73 14.40 6.12 -14.49
CA ASP A 73 13.83 5.93 -15.82
C ASP A 73 12.99 4.64 -15.81
N PRO A 74 11.76 4.62 -16.36
CA PRO A 74 10.94 3.41 -16.45
C PRO A 74 11.62 2.26 -17.22
N ASN A 75 12.65 2.54 -18.02
CA ASN A 75 13.48 1.55 -18.72
C ASN A 75 14.76 1.18 -17.96
N ASP A 76 15.05 1.84 -16.84
CA ASP A 76 16.19 1.48 -16.02
C ASP A 76 15.90 0.16 -15.31
N THR A 77 16.52 -0.90 -15.81
CA THR A 77 16.49 -2.24 -15.21
C THR A 77 17.56 -2.43 -14.16
N SER A 78 18.33 -1.39 -13.83
CA SER A 78 19.34 -1.45 -12.78
C SER A 78 18.70 -1.98 -11.49
N ASP A 79 19.49 -2.78 -10.79
CA ASP A 79 19.10 -3.32 -9.51
C ASP A 79 19.07 -2.16 -8.51
N PRO A 80 17.90 -1.74 -8.00
CA PRO A 80 17.86 -0.63 -7.06
C PRO A 80 18.64 -0.95 -5.78
N PHE A 81 18.80 -2.23 -5.43
CA PHE A 81 19.63 -2.67 -4.32
C PHE A 81 21.12 -2.49 -4.60
N ALA A 82 21.55 -2.49 -5.87
CA ALA A 82 22.95 -2.25 -6.23
C ALA A 82 23.36 -0.77 -6.10
N THR A 83 22.39 0.14 -6.00
CA THR A 83 22.63 1.59 -5.86
C THR A 83 22.51 2.10 -4.42
N ILE A 84 21.98 1.31 -3.50
CA ILE A 84 21.87 1.69 -2.09
C ILE A 84 23.23 1.45 -1.44
N GLU A 85 23.95 2.52 -1.10
CA GLU A 85 25.18 2.40 -0.32
C GLU A 85 24.89 1.79 1.06
N ASP A 86 25.85 1.04 1.61
CA ASP A 86 25.73 0.44 2.94
C ASP A 86 25.33 1.49 3.99
N GLY A 87 24.19 1.27 4.65
CA GLY A 87 23.64 2.14 5.70
C GLY A 87 22.62 3.18 5.24
N TYR A 88 22.28 3.23 3.96
CA TYR A 88 21.21 4.10 3.44
C TYR A 88 19.88 3.37 3.27
N THR A 89 18.79 4.13 3.31
CA THR A 89 17.46 3.66 2.96
C THR A 89 16.99 4.32 1.66
N ALA A 90 16.15 3.60 0.93
CA ALA A 90 15.44 4.11 -0.23
C ALA A 90 13.93 3.88 -0.07
N THR A 91 13.12 4.70 -0.72
CA THR A 91 11.69 4.47 -0.85
C THR A 91 11.32 4.32 -2.31
N LEU A 92 10.63 3.24 -2.64
CA LEU A 92 9.99 3.06 -3.94
C LEU A 92 8.53 3.49 -3.83
N GLY A 93 8.18 4.60 -4.48
CA GLY A 93 6.79 5.00 -4.71
C GLY A 93 6.22 4.33 -5.96
N VAL A 94 5.03 3.77 -5.85
CA VAL A 94 4.31 3.12 -6.95
C VAL A 94 2.95 3.79 -7.12
N ARG A 95 2.67 4.33 -8.30
CA ARG A 95 1.31 4.70 -8.69
C ARG A 95 0.68 3.57 -9.49
N TYR A 96 -0.48 3.13 -9.04
CA TYR A 96 -1.17 1.99 -9.61
C TYR A 96 -2.68 2.25 -9.61
N GLY A 97 -3.21 2.59 -10.78
CA GLY A 97 -4.54 3.15 -10.94
C GLY A 97 -4.68 4.47 -10.17
N HIS A 98 -5.66 4.51 -9.28
CA HIS A 98 -6.00 5.66 -8.45
C HIS A 98 -5.22 5.67 -7.12
N THR A 99 -4.52 4.58 -6.79
CA THR A 99 -3.85 4.39 -5.49
C THR A 99 -2.34 4.57 -5.59
N ARG A 100 -1.72 4.94 -4.47
CA ARG A 100 -0.26 5.00 -4.30
C ARG A 100 0.19 4.06 -3.19
N PHE A 101 1.31 3.39 -3.43
CA PHE A 101 1.99 2.51 -2.49
C PHE A 101 3.42 2.98 -2.31
N SER A 102 4.01 2.69 -1.15
CA SER A 102 5.43 2.96 -0.86
C SER A 102 6.08 1.71 -0.28
N ALA A 103 7.22 1.29 -0.82
CA ALA A 103 8.08 0.30 -0.18
C ALA A 103 9.32 0.99 0.38
N HIS A 104 9.71 0.63 1.60
CA HIS A 104 10.95 1.09 2.22
C HIS A 104 12.00 0.00 2.11
N LEU A 105 13.21 0.36 1.67
CA LEU A 105 14.32 -0.55 1.41
C LEU A 105 15.57 -0.09 2.16
N PRO A 106 16.44 -1.02 2.63
CA PRO A 106 16.21 -2.46 2.65
C PRO A 106 15.16 -2.85 3.71
N VAL A 107 14.32 -3.83 3.38
CA VAL A 107 13.37 -4.47 4.30
C VAL A 107 13.49 -5.98 4.13
N ASP A 108 13.27 -6.72 5.21
CA ASP A 108 13.20 -8.18 5.16
C ASP A 108 11.92 -8.60 4.41
N GLY A 109 12.08 -9.04 3.17
CA GLY A 109 10.98 -9.50 2.31
C GLY A 109 10.34 -8.40 1.46
N ILE A 110 9.15 -8.67 0.94
CA ILE A 110 8.36 -7.72 0.14
C ILE A 110 7.33 -7.05 1.03
N GLU A 111 7.40 -5.72 1.14
CA GLU A 111 6.45 -4.90 1.89
C GLU A 111 6.13 -3.60 1.15
N PHE A 112 4.84 -3.26 1.06
CA PHE A 112 4.34 -2.00 0.54
C PHE A 112 3.28 -1.41 1.45
N SER A 113 3.44 -0.16 1.83
CA SER A 113 2.51 0.56 2.69
C SER A 113 1.64 1.53 1.90
N LEU A 114 0.44 1.79 2.40
CA LEU A 114 -0.46 2.83 1.92
C LEU A 114 -1.17 3.52 3.09
N TRP A 115 -1.55 4.78 2.92
CA TRP A 115 -2.36 5.48 3.90
C TRP A 115 -3.85 5.24 3.65
N PRO A 116 -4.65 4.85 4.68
CA PRO A 116 -6.09 4.68 4.55
C PRO A 116 -6.83 5.94 4.08
N ASP A 117 -6.32 7.14 4.42
CA ASP A 117 -6.95 8.41 4.04
C ASP A 117 -6.90 8.71 2.53
N ALA A 118 -6.04 8.01 1.79
CA ALA A 118 -5.96 8.06 0.34
C ALA A 118 -6.98 7.13 -0.36
N ILE A 119 -7.78 6.37 0.38
CA ILE A 119 -8.77 5.42 -0.16
C ILE A 119 -10.16 6.05 -0.08
N GLU A 120 -10.56 6.74 -1.15
CA GLU A 120 -11.75 7.58 -1.14
C GLU A 120 -13.04 6.85 -1.58
N ASP A 121 -12.90 5.84 -2.46
CA ASP A 121 -14.02 5.15 -3.09
C ASP A 121 -13.69 3.70 -3.48
N GLY A 122 -14.66 3.03 -4.11
CA GLY A 122 -14.50 1.64 -4.54
C GLY A 122 -13.44 1.42 -5.63
N ALA A 123 -13.06 2.45 -6.40
CA ALA A 123 -12.01 2.31 -7.40
C ALA A 123 -10.64 2.18 -6.73
N HIS A 124 -10.38 2.98 -5.69
CA HIS A 124 -9.17 2.87 -4.88
C HIS A 124 -9.07 1.50 -4.22
N VAL A 125 -10.18 1.00 -3.66
CA VAL A 125 -10.23 -0.36 -3.07
C VAL A 125 -9.94 -1.44 -4.12
N ALA A 126 -10.52 -1.32 -5.31
CA ALA A 126 -10.26 -2.25 -6.41
C ALA A 126 -8.78 -2.26 -6.82
N ASP A 127 -8.13 -1.09 -6.85
CA ASP A 127 -6.70 -0.97 -7.13
C ASP A 127 -5.85 -1.62 -6.04
N VAL A 128 -6.21 -1.48 -4.76
CA VAL A 128 -5.53 -2.18 -3.64
C VAL A 128 -5.67 -3.69 -3.76
N LEU A 129 -6.88 -4.19 -4.03
CA LEU A 129 -7.11 -5.62 -4.22
C LEU A 129 -6.30 -6.16 -5.40
N ARG A 130 -6.32 -5.46 -6.53
CA ARG A 130 -5.56 -5.86 -7.72
C ARG A 130 -4.06 -5.88 -7.43
N PHE A 131 -3.52 -4.83 -6.80
CA PHE A 131 -2.12 -4.75 -6.42
C PHE A 131 -1.70 -5.91 -5.51
N LEU A 132 -2.50 -6.22 -4.47
CA LEU A 132 -2.29 -7.36 -3.58
C LEU A 132 -2.23 -8.69 -4.37
N THR A 133 -3.21 -8.92 -5.25
CA THR A 133 -3.26 -10.15 -6.05
C THR A 133 -2.10 -10.27 -7.04
N GLU A 134 -1.69 -9.15 -7.64
CA GLU A 134 -0.58 -9.12 -8.58
C GLU A 134 0.76 -9.38 -7.90
N LEU A 135 1.00 -8.83 -6.71
CA LEU A 135 2.21 -9.13 -5.94
C LEU A 135 2.28 -10.62 -5.57
N GLY A 136 1.19 -11.18 -5.03
CA GLY A 136 1.16 -12.60 -4.69
C GLY A 136 1.35 -13.51 -5.91
N THR A 137 0.78 -13.13 -7.06
CA THR A 137 0.94 -13.86 -8.32
C THR A 137 2.36 -13.75 -8.86
N ALA A 138 2.97 -12.56 -8.83
CA ALA A 138 4.31 -12.32 -9.34
C ALA A 138 5.38 -13.11 -8.55
N CYS A 139 5.15 -13.31 -7.25
CA CYS A 139 6.02 -14.09 -6.38
C CYS A 139 5.65 -15.57 -6.30
N ASP A 140 4.47 -15.98 -6.77
CA ASP A 140 3.86 -17.30 -6.50
C ASP A 140 3.79 -17.60 -4.98
N ARG A 141 3.41 -16.59 -4.19
CA ARG A 141 3.33 -16.65 -2.72
C ARG A 141 2.07 -15.96 -2.17
N PRO A 142 1.55 -16.39 -1.02
CA PRO A 142 0.45 -15.68 -0.36
C PRO A 142 0.82 -14.23 -0.04
N ALA A 143 -0.14 -13.34 -0.27
CA ALA A 143 -0.02 -11.92 0.06
C ALA A 143 -1.08 -11.52 1.08
N VAL A 144 -0.73 -10.61 1.99
CA VAL A 144 -1.58 -10.19 3.10
C VAL A 144 -1.55 -8.69 3.23
N LEU A 145 -2.72 -8.09 3.46
CA LEU A 145 -2.86 -6.72 3.94
C LEU A 145 -3.17 -6.72 5.44
N THR A 146 -2.38 -6.00 6.23
CA THR A 146 -2.58 -5.76 7.66
C THR A 146 -2.63 -4.27 7.98
N ALA A 147 -3.07 -3.92 9.18
CA ALA A 147 -2.66 -2.63 9.75
C ALA A 147 -1.16 -2.65 10.07
N GLU A 148 -0.53 -1.48 10.07
CA GLU A 148 0.89 -1.34 10.43
C GLU A 148 1.10 -1.56 11.93
N THR A 149 2.23 -2.18 12.27
CA THR A 149 2.62 -2.38 13.67
C THR A 149 3.72 -1.38 14.05
N VAL A 150 3.36 -0.31 14.77
CA VAL A 150 4.32 0.72 15.21
C VAL A 150 5.34 0.19 16.24
N THR A 151 5.11 -0.99 16.82
CA THR A 151 6.00 -1.60 17.81
C THR A 151 6.11 -3.12 17.63
N GLY A 152 7.21 -3.57 17.00
CA GLY A 152 7.81 -4.89 17.16
C GLY A 152 6.89 -6.12 17.15
N HIS A 153 6.89 -6.85 16.03
CA HIS A 153 6.68 -8.30 15.94
C HIS A 153 5.32 -8.90 16.37
N HIS A 154 4.28 -8.11 16.59
CA HIS A 154 2.93 -8.69 16.68
C HIS A 154 2.36 -8.83 15.28
N GLN A 155 2.16 -10.08 14.82
CA GLN A 155 1.35 -10.35 13.63
C GLN A 155 -0.07 -9.84 13.90
N LEU A 156 -0.41 -8.70 13.29
CA LEU A 156 -1.77 -8.19 13.30
C LEU A 156 -2.66 -9.13 12.47
N PRO A 157 -3.94 -9.29 12.84
CA PRO A 157 -4.84 -10.14 12.07
C PRO A 157 -4.93 -9.62 10.63
N PRO A 158 -4.90 -10.51 9.63
CA PRO A 158 -5.00 -10.10 8.24
C PRO A 158 -6.36 -9.42 8.00
N LEU A 159 -6.31 -8.24 7.40
CA LEU A 159 -7.51 -7.53 6.95
C LEU A 159 -7.97 -8.08 5.60
N ILE A 160 -7.02 -8.37 4.70
CA ILE A 160 -7.25 -9.02 3.41
C ILE A 160 -6.14 -10.04 3.19
N THR A 161 -6.47 -11.20 2.61
CA THR A 161 -5.50 -12.18 2.16
C THR A 161 -5.74 -12.53 0.70
N TYR A 162 -4.66 -12.93 0.01
CA TYR A 162 -4.70 -13.55 -1.29
C TYR A 162 -3.82 -14.80 -1.29
N ASP A 163 -4.34 -15.89 -1.81
CA ASP A 163 -3.61 -17.15 -2.04
C ASP A 163 -3.51 -17.41 -3.56
N PRO A 164 -2.31 -17.33 -4.16
CA PRO A 164 -2.14 -17.53 -5.60
C PRO A 164 -2.41 -18.97 -6.04
N SER A 165 -2.24 -19.96 -5.16
CA SER A 165 -2.46 -21.36 -5.50
C SER A 165 -3.93 -21.69 -5.75
N THR A 166 -4.83 -20.92 -5.13
CA THR A 166 -6.29 -21.05 -5.26
C THR A 166 -6.94 -19.89 -5.99
N GLY A 167 -6.22 -18.80 -6.23
CA GLY A 167 -6.75 -17.55 -6.78
C GLY A 167 -7.77 -16.87 -5.86
N THR A 168 -7.79 -17.22 -4.57
CA THR A 168 -8.83 -16.76 -3.63
C THR A 168 -8.37 -15.54 -2.87
N THR A 169 -9.22 -14.52 -2.84
CA THR A 169 -9.08 -13.35 -1.97
C THR A 169 -10.09 -13.44 -0.83
N THR A 170 -9.66 -13.25 0.41
CA THR A 170 -10.56 -13.15 1.57
C THR A 170 -10.35 -11.82 2.29
N HIS A 171 -11.40 -11.32 2.94
CA HIS A 171 -11.35 -10.14 3.78
C HIS A 171 -11.92 -10.49 5.16
N LEU A 172 -11.53 -9.71 6.17
CA LEU A 172 -12.03 -9.85 7.52
C LEU A 172 -13.57 -9.75 7.49
N ARG A 173 -14.23 -10.77 8.04
CA ARG A 173 -15.68 -10.75 8.22
C ARG A 173 -15.97 -10.10 9.57
N THR A 174 -16.51 -8.88 9.54
CA THR A 174 -17.12 -8.24 10.70
C THR A 174 -18.49 -8.81 11.00
#